data_AF-A0AA36DAV5-F1
#
_entry.id   AF-A0AA36DAV5-F1
#
_cell.length_a   1.000
_cell.length_b   1.000
_cell.length_c   1.000
_cell.angle_alpha   90.00
_cell.angle_beta   90.00
_cell.angle_gamma   90.00
#
_symmetry.space_group_name_H-M   'P 1'
#
loop_
_entity.id
_entity.type
_entity.pdbx_description
1 polymer ?
#
loop_
_entity_poly.entity_id
_entity_poly.type
_entity_poly.pdbx_seq_one_letter_code
_entity_poly.pdbx_strand_id
1 'polypeptide(L)'
;MVKSKSSAVSSFLRTNNVMLLMGSDFQYTNANPWFDNMDKLIKYVNANKSLNVNVLYSTPACYVNAHSFWTGYFTSRPGLKGMIRKASSYLQLAKQLDAQFFLGPTDDSDVEIMKKASALTQHHDAVTGTAKENVTRDYELRLHKALTELEQVINDALAVNPSKKAPAQYKLCLLTNETAIGPERELGQHGMQIGSDKGRASARRSAKGAADLHRPLAVKKFNEPILAYAPVEDFADYRSKYVTKFDGLTRELPPFVNLLTLEKKGGKTLLLRLEHIYQSSDEATNSKPMDISLKGLFTRFEISAIKELSLAANRNITNFFRLRDDFVVHINPQEIKTFELSVKEN
;
A
#
# COMPACT_ATOMS: atom_id res chain seq x y z
N MET A 1 30.68 11.88 -14.07
CA MET A 1 30.34 12.98 -14.99
C MET A 1 31.62 13.44 -15.67
N VAL A 2 31.55 13.63 -16.98
CA VAL A 2 32.65 14.01 -17.85
C VAL A 2 32.29 15.34 -18.50
N LYS A 3 33.13 16.37 -18.37
CA LYS A 3 32.96 17.65 -19.06
C LYS A 3 33.81 17.66 -20.33
N SER A 4 33.20 17.60 -21.51
CA SER A 4 33.90 17.59 -22.81
C SER A 4 33.06 18.23 -23.93
N LYS A 5 33.72 18.98 -24.83
CA LYS A 5 33.12 19.67 -26.00
C LYS A 5 33.19 18.85 -27.30
N SER A 6 33.80 17.66 -27.30
CA SER A 6 34.25 16.99 -28.53
C SER A 6 34.06 15.47 -28.51
N SER A 7 32.97 14.96 -27.93
CA SER A 7 32.60 13.54 -28.06
C SER A 7 31.33 13.36 -28.90
N ALA A 8 31.24 12.23 -29.60
CA ALA A 8 30.04 11.84 -30.36
C ALA A 8 28.77 11.78 -29.50
N VAL A 9 28.90 11.60 -28.18
CA VAL A 9 27.77 11.64 -27.24
C VAL A 9 27.44 13.10 -26.85
N SER A 10 28.45 13.96 -26.68
CA SER A 10 28.23 15.39 -26.36
C SER A 10 27.50 16.15 -27.46
N SER A 11 27.64 15.77 -28.74
CA SER A 11 26.93 16.40 -29.85
C SER A 11 25.41 16.22 -29.82
N PHE A 12 24.91 15.21 -29.09
CA PHE A 12 23.47 14.99 -28.88
C PHE A 12 22.94 15.65 -27.59
N LEU A 13 23.83 16.20 -26.77
CA LEU A 13 23.49 16.85 -25.50
C LEU A 13 23.61 18.35 -25.62
N ARG A 14 22.68 19.09 -25.03
CA ARG A 14 22.70 20.57 -25.05
C ARG A 14 23.80 21.18 -24.17
N THR A 15 24.49 20.37 -23.35
CA THR A 15 25.54 20.83 -22.43
C THR A 15 26.80 20.02 -22.62
N ASN A 16 27.93 20.57 -22.15
CA ASN A 16 29.21 19.85 -22.17
C ASN A 16 29.34 18.82 -21.04
N ASN A 17 28.28 18.53 -20.26
CA ASN A 17 28.30 17.55 -19.19
C ASN A 17 27.69 16.23 -19.67
N VAL A 18 28.47 15.16 -19.58
CA VAL A 18 28.06 13.79 -19.90
C VAL A 18 28.02 12.97 -18.61
N MET A 19 26.92 12.26 -18.37
CA MET A 19 26.86 11.29 -17.29
C MET A 19 27.24 9.91 -17.78
N LEU A 20 28.13 9.25 -17.04
CA LEU A 20 28.49 7.87 -17.25
C LEU A 20 27.94 7.07 -16.07
N LEU A 21 27.02 6.14 -16.36
CA LEU A 21 26.49 5.21 -15.38
C LEU A 21 27.50 4.07 -15.21
N MET A 22 28.37 4.19 -14.21
CA MET A 22 29.45 3.24 -13.95
C MET A 22 28.95 2.10 -13.06
N GLY A 23 28.22 1.17 -13.66
CA GLY A 23 27.64 0.01 -12.99
C GLY A 23 26.57 -0.65 -13.86
N SER A 24 26.12 -1.82 -13.44
CA SER A 24 25.02 -2.55 -14.08
C SER A 24 24.41 -3.53 -13.08
N ASP A 25 23.44 -4.34 -13.53
CA ASP A 25 22.76 -5.36 -12.75
C ASP A 25 23.77 -6.22 -11.96
N PHE A 26 23.58 -6.27 -10.64
CA PHE A 26 24.38 -7.08 -9.70
C PHE A 26 25.90 -6.85 -9.77
N GLN A 27 26.35 -5.68 -10.24
CA GLN A 27 27.75 -5.27 -10.16
C GLN A 27 28.11 -4.81 -8.74
N TYR A 28 29.40 -4.55 -8.50
CA TYR A 28 29.96 -4.14 -7.20
C TYR A 28 29.88 -5.18 -6.07
N THR A 29 29.54 -6.45 -6.36
CA THR A 29 29.77 -7.57 -5.42
C THR A 29 31.24 -7.63 -4.98
N ASN A 30 32.17 -7.27 -5.89
CA ASN A 30 33.51 -6.84 -5.54
C ASN A 30 33.76 -5.43 -6.11
N ALA A 31 33.69 -4.42 -5.23
CA ALA A 31 33.76 -3.01 -5.60
C ALA A 31 35.20 -2.50 -5.83
N ASN A 32 36.21 -3.13 -5.23
CA ASN A 32 37.58 -2.61 -5.24
C ASN A 32 38.16 -2.47 -6.66
N PRO A 33 38.03 -3.47 -7.56
CA PRO A 33 38.53 -3.33 -8.93
C PRO A 33 37.85 -2.20 -9.72
N TRP A 34 36.61 -1.86 -9.39
CA TRP A 34 35.91 -0.74 -10.04
C TRP A 34 36.47 0.60 -9.57
N PHE A 35 36.56 0.81 -8.26
CA PHE A 35 37.06 2.07 -7.70
C PHE A 35 38.55 2.29 -7.97
N ASP A 36 39.40 1.26 -7.85
CA ASP A 36 40.84 1.37 -8.12
C ASP A 36 41.13 1.81 -9.56
N ASN A 37 40.35 1.32 -10.52
CA ASN A 37 40.50 1.67 -11.92
C ASN A 37 39.86 3.02 -12.25
N MET A 38 38.73 3.37 -11.62
CA MET A 38 38.12 4.69 -11.78
C MET A 38 39.00 5.81 -11.20
N ASP A 39 39.64 5.59 -10.06
CA ASP A 39 40.53 6.58 -9.44
C ASP A 39 41.78 6.81 -10.30
N LYS A 40 42.37 5.73 -10.84
CA LYS A 40 43.45 5.83 -11.83
C LYS A 40 42.99 6.62 -13.06
N LEU A 41 41.83 6.29 -13.62
CA LEU A 41 41.29 6.96 -14.80
C LEU A 41 41.05 8.46 -14.54
N ILE A 42 40.41 8.82 -13.44
CA ILE A 42 40.14 10.21 -13.03
C ILE A 42 41.47 10.97 -12.90
N LYS A 43 42.46 10.39 -12.21
CA LYS A 43 43.77 11.00 -12.01
C LYS A 43 44.49 11.28 -13.34
N TYR A 44 44.60 10.28 -14.21
CA TYR A 44 45.36 10.41 -15.46
C TYR A 44 44.67 11.33 -16.47
N VAL A 45 43.34 11.26 -16.59
CA VAL A 45 42.59 12.11 -17.53
C VAL A 45 42.62 13.58 -17.09
N ASN A 46 42.43 13.86 -15.80
CA ASN A 46 42.40 15.24 -15.30
C ASN A 46 43.79 15.92 -15.25
N ALA A 47 44.86 15.12 -15.16
CA ALA A 47 46.24 15.58 -15.23
C ALA A 47 46.64 15.97 -16.67
N ASN A 48 46.06 15.32 -17.69
CA ASN A 48 46.39 15.60 -19.08
C ASN A 48 45.57 16.76 -19.66
N LYS A 49 46.11 17.99 -19.57
CA LYS A 49 45.45 19.21 -20.07
C LYS A 49 45.19 19.22 -21.57
N SER A 50 45.94 18.44 -22.38
CA SER A 50 45.74 18.37 -23.84
C SER A 50 44.40 17.75 -24.24
N LEU A 51 43.80 16.93 -23.35
CA LEU A 51 42.51 16.27 -23.62
C LEU A 51 41.33 17.23 -23.47
N ASN A 52 41.48 18.34 -22.73
CA ASN A 52 40.40 19.29 -22.44
C ASN A 52 39.13 18.61 -21.89
N VAL A 53 39.31 17.59 -21.04
CA VAL A 53 38.25 16.84 -20.37
C VAL A 53 38.43 16.90 -18.85
N ASN A 54 37.33 17.00 -18.11
CA ASN A 54 37.33 16.85 -16.65
C ASN A 54 36.37 15.74 -16.22
N VAL A 55 36.85 14.77 -15.45
CA VAL A 55 36.10 13.61 -14.96
C VAL A 55 35.96 13.68 -13.44
N LEU A 56 34.75 13.42 -12.93
CA LEU A 56 34.46 13.32 -11.51
C LEU A 56 33.35 12.29 -11.23
N TYR A 57 33.24 11.81 -9.99
CA TYR A 57 32.04 11.11 -9.52
C TYR A 57 30.82 12.04 -9.51
N SER A 58 29.61 11.52 -9.80
CA SER A 58 28.38 12.32 -9.95
C SER A 58 27.12 11.46 -9.80
N THR A 59 25.93 12.07 -9.68
CA THR A 59 24.64 11.37 -9.46
C THR A 59 23.64 11.51 -10.62
N PRO A 60 22.69 10.54 -10.79
CA PRO A 60 21.69 10.44 -11.88
C PRO A 60 20.79 11.64 -12.17
N ALA A 61 20.65 12.58 -11.23
CA ALA A 61 19.79 13.75 -11.39
C ALA A 61 20.15 14.65 -12.60
N CYS A 62 21.36 14.52 -13.16
CA CYS A 62 21.88 15.42 -14.20
C CYS A 62 21.67 14.97 -15.66
N TYR A 63 21.02 13.83 -15.99
CA TYR A 63 21.14 13.27 -17.36
C TYR A 63 19.87 12.75 -18.04
N VAL A 64 18.78 12.57 -17.31
CA VAL A 64 17.61 11.91 -17.88
C VAL A 64 16.84 12.82 -18.84
N ASN A 65 17.05 12.65 -20.16
CA ASN A 65 15.92 12.46 -21.07
C ASN A 65 16.30 11.83 -22.43
N ALA A 66 15.71 10.67 -22.76
CA ALA A 66 15.39 10.24 -24.13
C ALA A 66 14.39 9.06 -24.07
N HIS A 67 13.37 9.08 -24.94
CA HIS A 67 12.11 8.35 -24.73
C HIS A 67 11.99 7.06 -25.54
N SER A 68 11.67 5.98 -24.83
CA SER A 68 10.91 4.82 -25.31
C SER A 68 9.82 4.53 -24.27
N PHE A 69 8.56 4.47 -24.69
CA PHE A 69 7.44 4.40 -23.75
C PHE A 69 7.15 2.96 -23.32
N TRP A 70 7.46 2.64 -22.06
CA TRP A 70 7.23 1.32 -21.48
C TRP A 70 5.82 1.27 -20.88
N THR A 71 4.78 1.27 -21.70
CA THR A 71 3.38 1.25 -21.20
C THR A 71 2.84 -0.17 -21.00
N GLY A 72 3.50 -1.21 -21.53
CA GLY A 72 3.03 -2.60 -21.44
C GLY A 72 2.95 -3.13 -20.00
N TYR A 73 3.88 -2.73 -19.12
CA TYR A 73 3.90 -3.20 -17.72
C TYR A 73 2.71 -2.71 -16.89
N PHE A 74 1.94 -1.71 -17.38
CA PHE A 74 0.69 -1.30 -16.76
C PHE A 74 -0.33 -2.45 -16.71
N THR A 75 -0.27 -3.39 -17.65
CA THR A 75 -1.23 -4.50 -17.76
C THR A 75 -0.58 -5.89 -17.65
N SER A 76 0.73 -6.04 -17.83
CA SER A 76 1.43 -7.33 -17.68
C SER A 76 1.09 -8.03 -16.36
N ARG A 77 0.79 -9.35 -16.42
CA ARG A 77 0.43 -10.19 -15.27
C ARG A 77 -0.73 -9.61 -14.42
N PRO A 78 -1.93 -9.44 -15.02
CA PRO A 78 -3.06 -8.82 -14.34
C PRO A 78 -3.55 -9.64 -13.13
N GLY A 79 -3.37 -10.98 -13.15
CA GLY A 79 -3.68 -11.86 -12.02
C GLY A 79 -2.88 -11.50 -10.76
N LEU A 80 -1.55 -11.44 -10.88
CA LEU A 80 -0.67 -11.01 -9.78
C LEU A 80 -1.00 -9.59 -9.31
N LYS A 81 -1.24 -8.64 -10.22
CA LYS A 81 -1.66 -7.26 -9.84
C LYS A 81 -2.96 -7.26 -9.03
N GLY A 82 -3.93 -8.08 -9.44
CA GLY A 82 -5.19 -8.27 -8.71
C GLY A 82 -4.96 -8.87 -7.32
N MET A 83 -4.12 -9.91 -7.22
CA MET A 83 -3.74 -10.54 -5.96
C MET A 83 -3.05 -9.55 -5.00
N ILE A 84 -2.10 -8.75 -5.50
CA ILE A 84 -1.42 -7.70 -4.72
C ILE A 84 -2.43 -6.68 -4.17
N ARG A 85 -3.41 -6.26 -4.97
CA ARG A 85 -4.45 -5.32 -4.53
C ARG A 85 -5.31 -5.93 -3.42
N LYS A 86 -5.81 -7.17 -3.60
CA LYS A 86 -6.59 -7.87 -2.58
C LYS A 86 -5.77 -8.06 -1.30
N ALA A 87 -4.55 -8.58 -1.42
CA ALA A 87 -3.61 -8.75 -0.32
C ALA A 87 -3.38 -7.46 0.48
N SER A 88 -3.23 -6.32 -0.20
CA SER A 88 -3.08 -5.03 0.48
C SER A 88 -4.33 -4.62 1.27
N SER A 89 -5.53 -4.93 0.78
CA SER A 89 -6.79 -4.66 1.51
C SER A 89 -6.90 -5.55 2.75
N TYR A 90 -6.57 -6.84 2.61
CA TYR A 90 -6.60 -7.80 3.71
C TYR A 90 -5.60 -7.42 4.81
N LEU A 91 -4.40 -6.98 4.43
CA LEU A 91 -3.41 -6.46 5.37
C LEU A 91 -3.94 -5.25 6.16
N GLN A 92 -4.69 -4.34 5.52
CA GLN A 92 -5.27 -3.20 6.25
C GLN A 92 -6.35 -3.65 7.23
N LEU A 93 -7.22 -4.60 6.83
CA LEU A 93 -8.22 -5.17 7.73
C LEU A 93 -7.56 -5.82 8.95
N ALA A 94 -6.56 -6.67 8.74
CA ALA A 94 -5.88 -7.38 9.82
C ALA A 94 -5.19 -6.42 10.80
N LYS A 95 -4.51 -5.38 10.31
CA LYS A 95 -3.92 -4.33 11.16
C LYS A 95 -4.98 -3.61 12.01
N GLN A 96 -6.14 -3.30 11.41
CA GLN A 96 -7.24 -2.65 12.12
C GLN A 96 -7.82 -3.56 13.21
N LEU A 97 -8.00 -4.86 12.90
CA LEU A 97 -8.49 -5.84 13.86
C LEU A 97 -7.49 -6.06 15.00
N ASP A 98 -6.23 -6.32 14.69
CA ASP A 98 -5.16 -6.45 15.69
C ASP A 98 -5.07 -5.21 16.60
N ALA A 99 -5.14 -4.00 16.03
CA ALA A 99 -5.13 -2.76 16.80
C ALA A 99 -6.37 -2.55 17.68
N GLN A 100 -7.55 -3.00 17.25
CA GLN A 100 -8.81 -2.85 18.00
C GLN A 100 -8.95 -3.89 19.11
N PHE A 101 -8.50 -5.12 18.86
CA PHE A 101 -8.59 -6.22 19.81
C PHE A 101 -7.34 -6.40 20.66
N PHE A 102 -6.26 -5.65 20.38
CA PHE A 102 -4.94 -5.80 21.00
C PHE A 102 -4.52 -7.26 21.02
N LEU A 103 -4.49 -7.88 19.83
CA LEU A 103 -4.15 -9.29 19.69
C LEU A 103 -2.70 -9.56 20.12
N GLY A 104 -2.37 -10.85 20.25
CA GLY A 104 -1.14 -11.28 20.89
C GLY A 104 0.11 -11.12 20.02
N PRO A 105 1.30 -11.48 20.56
CA PRO A 105 2.55 -11.46 19.81
C PRO A 105 2.58 -12.43 18.61
N THR A 106 1.75 -13.47 18.61
CA THR A 106 1.58 -14.38 17.46
C THR A 106 0.97 -13.62 16.29
N ASP A 107 -0.14 -12.91 16.53
CA ASP A 107 -0.81 -12.09 15.52
C ASP A 107 0.08 -10.96 15.00
N ASP A 108 0.89 -10.36 15.87
CA ASP A 108 1.92 -9.39 15.47
C ASP A 108 2.89 -9.98 14.44
N SER A 109 3.33 -11.22 14.67
CA SER A 109 4.21 -11.94 13.74
C SER A 109 3.53 -12.21 12.41
N ASP A 110 2.25 -12.61 12.41
CA ASP A 110 1.50 -12.91 11.20
C ASP A 110 1.25 -11.65 10.35
N VAL A 111 0.92 -10.53 11.00
CA VAL A 111 0.84 -9.21 10.36
C VAL A 111 2.20 -8.81 9.77
N GLU A 112 3.31 -9.06 10.47
CA GLU A 112 4.67 -8.78 9.97
C GLU A 112 5.07 -9.63 8.76
N ILE A 113 4.68 -10.91 8.73
CA ILE A 113 4.88 -11.79 7.57
C ILE A 113 4.17 -11.20 6.36
N MET A 114 2.92 -10.75 6.52
CA MET A 114 2.15 -10.14 5.45
C MET A 114 2.69 -8.78 5.02
N LYS A 115 3.17 -7.93 5.95
CA LYS A 115 3.84 -6.67 5.62
C LYS A 115 5.06 -6.91 4.73
N LYS A 116 5.89 -7.91 5.05
CA LYS A 116 7.08 -8.27 4.26
C LYS A 116 6.71 -8.78 2.86
N ALA A 117 5.69 -9.64 2.76
CA ALA A 117 5.21 -10.14 1.47
C ALA A 117 4.60 -9.02 0.60
N SER A 118 3.80 -8.15 1.20
CA SER A 118 3.22 -6.98 0.52
C SER A 118 4.31 -6.00 0.04
N ALA A 119 5.32 -5.74 0.88
CA ALA A 119 6.45 -4.87 0.51
C ALA A 119 7.30 -5.49 -0.61
N LEU A 120 7.62 -6.78 -0.54
CA LEU A 120 8.36 -7.49 -1.58
C LEU A 120 7.65 -7.42 -2.93
N THR A 121 6.33 -7.58 -2.94
CA THR A 121 5.54 -7.53 -4.18
C THR A 121 5.40 -6.12 -4.76
N GLN A 122 5.76 -5.06 -4.01
CA GLN A 122 5.92 -3.71 -4.58
C GLN A 122 7.25 -3.52 -5.33
N HIS A 123 8.15 -4.51 -5.33
CA HIS A 123 9.35 -4.47 -6.16
C HIS A 123 8.99 -4.15 -7.62
N HIS A 124 9.83 -3.33 -8.26
CA HIS A 124 9.58 -2.82 -9.60
C HIS A 124 9.66 -3.89 -10.70
N ASP A 125 10.02 -5.14 -10.39
CA ASP A 125 9.81 -6.30 -11.28
C ASP A 125 8.67 -7.24 -10.84
N ALA A 126 8.13 -7.02 -9.65
CA ALA A 126 7.00 -7.78 -9.12
C ALA A 126 5.66 -7.16 -9.55
N VAL A 127 5.29 -6.00 -8.98
CA VAL A 127 4.00 -5.35 -9.26
C VAL A 127 3.85 -4.97 -10.73
N THR A 128 4.94 -4.69 -11.43
CA THR A 128 4.99 -4.39 -12.87
C THR A 128 4.79 -5.64 -13.73
N GLY A 129 5.05 -6.83 -13.19
CA GLY A 129 4.95 -8.09 -13.89
C GLY A 129 6.09 -8.34 -14.88
N THR A 130 7.25 -7.70 -14.70
CA THR A 130 8.41 -7.82 -15.58
C THR A 130 9.41 -8.90 -15.16
N ALA A 131 9.19 -9.59 -14.04
CA ALA A 131 10.00 -10.73 -13.62
C ALA A 131 9.76 -11.99 -14.48
N LYS A 132 10.73 -12.92 -14.42
CA LYS A 132 10.62 -14.27 -14.99
C LYS A 132 9.45 -15.03 -14.34
N GLU A 133 8.96 -16.05 -15.05
CA GLU A 133 7.81 -16.85 -14.62
C GLU A 133 8.03 -17.53 -13.25
N ASN A 134 9.18 -18.16 -13.02
CA ASN A 134 9.48 -18.80 -11.73
C ASN A 134 9.57 -17.80 -10.57
N VAL A 135 10.11 -16.60 -10.81
CA VAL A 135 10.16 -15.50 -9.82
C VAL A 135 8.75 -14.97 -9.53
N THR A 136 7.91 -14.88 -10.56
CA THR A 136 6.49 -14.51 -10.40
C THR A 136 5.75 -15.52 -9.52
N ARG A 137 5.95 -16.83 -9.77
CA ARG A 137 5.37 -17.89 -8.94
C ARG A 137 5.86 -17.83 -7.49
N ASP A 138 7.12 -17.44 -7.25
CA ASP A 138 7.64 -17.21 -5.89
C ASP A 138 6.94 -16.02 -5.21
N TYR A 139 6.69 -14.91 -5.94
CA TYR A 139 5.89 -13.80 -5.41
C TYR A 139 4.49 -14.24 -5.01
N GLU A 140 3.80 -14.99 -5.89
CA GLU A 140 2.46 -15.53 -5.63
C GLU A 140 2.45 -16.47 -4.43
N LEU A 141 3.43 -17.38 -4.34
CA LEU A 141 3.56 -18.32 -3.22
C LEU A 141 3.77 -17.60 -1.89
N ARG A 142 4.66 -16.61 -1.84
CA ARG A 142 4.92 -15.82 -0.62
C ARG A 142 3.69 -15.05 -0.18
N LEU A 143 2.99 -14.44 -1.13
CA LEU A 143 1.78 -13.68 -0.86
C LEU A 143 0.64 -14.60 -0.39
N HIS A 144 0.50 -15.78 -0.99
CA HIS A 144 -0.47 -16.79 -0.58
C HIS A 144 -0.21 -17.31 0.83
N LYS A 145 1.05 -17.70 1.14
CA LYS A 145 1.42 -18.14 2.49
C LYS A 145 1.11 -17.07 3.53
N ALA A 146 1.48 -15.82 3.23
CA ALA A 146 1.22 -14.71 4.15
C ALA A 146 -0.29 -14.43 4.35
N LEU A 147 -1.12 -14.62 3.31
CA LEU A 147 -2.58 -14.53 3.43
C LEU A 147 -3.16 -15.64 4.31
N THR A 148 -2.59 -16.84 4.27
CA THR A 148 -3.01 -17.96 5.14
C THR A 148 -2.71 -17.67 6.61
N GLU A 149 -1.54 -17.09 6.92
CA GLU A 149 -1.25 -16.68 8.31
C GLU A 149 -2.17 -15.53 8.75
N LEU A 150 -2.39 -14.55 7.87
CA LEU A 150 -3.27 -13.41 8.16
C LEU A 150 -4.73 -13.81 8.44
N GLU A 151 -5.16 -14.95 7.91
CA GLU A 151 -6.47 -15.53 8.22
C GLU A 151 -6.62 -15.84 9.72
N GLN A 152 -5.54 -16.23 10.40
CA GLN A 152 -5.56 -16.50 11.84
C GLN A 152 -5.87 -15.22 12.62
N VAL A 153 -5.24 -14.10 12.27
CA VAL A 153 -5.50 -12.78 12.89
C VAL A 153 -6.98 -12.39 12.81
N ILE A 154 -7.61 -12.65 11.66
CA ILE A 154 -9.05 -12.38 11.48
C ILE A 154 -9.89 -13.31 12.38
N ASN A 155 -9.56 -14.59 12.43
CA ASN A 155 -10.27 -15.56 13.27
C ASN A 155 -10.11 -15.26 14.76
N ASP A 156 -8.92 -14.90 15.20
CA ASP A 156 -8.61 -14.60 16.59
C ASP A 156 -9.32 -13.31 17.03
N ALA A 157 -9.36 -12.29 16.18
CA ALA A 157 -10.18 -11.09 16.40
C ALA A 157 -11.66 -11.42 16.60
N LEU A 158 -12.22 -12.32 15.77
CA LEU A 158 -13.60 -12.78 15.88
C LEU A 158 -13.82 -13.72 17.09
N ALA A 159 -12.76 -14.34 17.59
CA ALA A 159 -12.77 -15.23 18.75
C ALA A 159 -12.65 -14.51 20.10
N VAL A 160 -12.31 -13.21 20.13
CA VAL A 160 -12.27 -12.41 21.36
C VAL A 160 -13.69 -12.17 21.88
N ASN A 161 -14.30 -13.22 22.45
CA ASN A 161 -15.47 -13.17 23.31
C ASN A 161 -15.21 -14.07 24.55
N PRO A 162 -15.44 -13.58 25.78
CA PRO A 162 -15.24 -14.32 27.04
C PRO A 162 -16.10 -15.59 27.22
N SER A 163 -16.97 -15.94 26.28
CA SER A 163 -18.04 -16.94 26.45
C SER A 163 -17.71 -18.25 25.74
N LYS A 164 -17.01 -19.15 26.45
CA LYS A 164 -16.71 -20.57 26.18
C LYS A 164 -17.28 -21.21 24.89
N LYS A 165 -16.58 -21.03 23.77
CA LYS A 165 -16.16 -21.98 22.70
C LYS A 165 -15.48 -21.15 21.60
N ALA A 166 -14.50 -21.70 20.89
CA ALA A 166 -13.91 -20.99 19.74
C ALA A 166 -14.98 -20.85 18.63
N PRO A 167 -15.13 -19.67 18.01
CA PRO A 167 -16.03 -19.51 16.87
C PRO A 167 -15.62 -20.44 15.72
N ALA A 168 -16.53 -20.64 14.77
CA ALA A 168 -16.22 -21.37 13.54
C ALA A 168 -15.04 -20.69 12.82
N GLN A 169 -14.10 -21.50 12.33
CA GLN A 169 -12.94 -20.98 11.60
C GLN A 169 -13.37 -20.46 10.23
N TYR A 170 -13.28 -19.15 10.06
CA TYR A 170 -13.50 -18.46 8.82
C TYR A 170 -12.32 -18.67 7.87
N LYS A 171 -12.64 -19.04 6.63
CA LYS A 171 -11.70 -19.25 5.54
C LYS A 171 -11.87 -18.15 4.50
N LEU A 172 -10.75 -17.54 4.12
CA LEU A 172 -10.71 -16.56 3.05
C LEU A 172 -10.78 -17.29 1.70
N CYS A 173 -11.80 -17.00 0.89
CA CYS A 173 -11.90 -17.58 -0.44
C CYS A 173 -11.27 -16.65 -1.48
N LEU A 174 -9.96 -16.82 -1.69
CA LEU A 174 -9.15 -16.00 -2.59
C LEU A 174 -9.57 -16.16 -4.07
N LEU A 175 -10.21 -17.29 -4.41
CA LEU A 175 -10.61 -17.70 -5.75
C LEU A 175 -12.12 -17.57 -6.01
N THR A 176 -12.85 -16.75 -5.25
CA THR A 176 -14.31 -16.54 -5.44
C THR A 176 -14.73 -16.11 -6.85
N ASN A 177 -13.79 -15.59 -7.66
CA ASN A 177 -14.01 -15.20 -9.06
C ASN A 177 -13.58 -16.29 -10.07
N GLU A 178 -13.06 -17.42 -9.61
CA GLU A 178 -12.70 -18.57 -10.42
C GLU A 178 -13.76 -19.65 -10.20
N THR A 179 -14.57 -19.93 -11.22
CA THR A 179 -15.35 -21.16 -11.27
C THR A 179 -14.39 -22.34 -11.39
N ALA A 180 -13.96 -22.91 -10.27
CA ALA A 180 -13.30 -24.21 -10.25
C ALA A 180 -14.37 -25.30 -10.35
N ILE A 181 -14.67 -25.75 -11.57
CA ILE A 181 -15.48 -26.94 -11.79
C ILE A 181 -14.59 -28.15 -11.48
N GLY A 182 -14.74 -28.75 -10.30
CA GLY A 182 -14.27 -30.11 -10.06
C GLY A 182 -15.09 -31.09 -10.90
N PRO A 183 -14.56 -32.26 -11.30
CA PRO A 183 -15.30 -33.24 -12.08
C PRO A 183 -16.29 -33.99 -11.18
N GLU A 184 -17.37 -33.34 -10.76
CA GLU A 184 -18.54 -34.00 -10.18
C GLU A 184 -19.83 -33.47 -10.81
N ARG A 185 -20.43 -34.35 -11.64
CA ARG A 185 -21.84 -34.52 -12.02
C ARG A 185 -22.70 -33.26 -12.20
N GLU A 186 -23.04 -33.04 -13.48
CA GLU A 186 -24.25 -32.41 -14.03
C GLU A 186 -25.05 -31.47 -13.10
N LEU A 187 -24.85 -30.16 -13.24
CA LEU A 187 -25.93 -29.18 -13.13
C LEU A 187 -25.77 -28.04 -14.15
N GLY A 188 -26.71 -28.04 -15.08
CA GLY A 188 -27.27 -26.95 -15.88
C GLY A 188 -26.59 -25.58 -16.02
N GLN A 189 -26.34 -25.26 -17.30
CA GLN A 189 -26.43 -23.95 -17.96
C GLN A 189 -25.36 -22.88 -17.68
N HIS A 190 -24.52 -22.72 -18.70
CA HIS A 190 -23.65 -21.57 -18.94
C HIS A 190 -24.46 -20.32 -19.26
N GLY A 191 -24.12 -19.20 -18.61
CA GLY A 191 -24.53 -17.86 -19.00
C GLY A 191 -23.31 -16.94 -19.05
N MET A 192 -22.60 -16.92 -20.18
CA MET A 192 -21.66 -15.85 -20.51
C MET A 192 -22.45 -14.75 -21.21
N GLN A 193 -22.87 -13.74 -20.46
CA GLN A 193 -23.45 -12.54 -21.05
C GLN A 193 -22.32 -11.61 -21.50
N ILE A 194 -21.84 -11.77 -22.75
CA ILE A 194 -21.28 -10.62 -23.46
C ILE A 194 -22.47 -9.76 -23.88
N GLY A 195 -22.84 -8.84 -23.00
CA GLY A 195 -23.66 -7.69 -23.40
C GLY A 195 -22.80 -6.81 -24.30
N SER A 196 -23.07 -6.79 -25.60
CA SER A 196 -22.69 -5.64 -26.41
C SER A 196 -23.55 -4.48 -25.91
N ASP A 197 -23.01 -3.69 -24.99
CA ASP A 197 -23.69 -2.50 -24.54
C ASP A 197 -23.65 -1.48 -25.69
N LYS A 198 -24.65 -1.59 -26.59
CA LYS A 198 -24.98 -0.57 -27.59
C LYS A 198 -25.65 0.64 -26.92
N GLY A 199 -25.64 0.75 -25.59
CA GLY A 199 -25.82 1.98 -24.85
C GLY A 199 -24.51 2.75 -24.74
N ARG A 200 -24.05 3.33 -25.85
CA ARG A 200 -22.91 4.27 -25.84
C ARG A 200 -23.37 5.55 -25.14
N ALA A 201 -23.44 5.53 -23.81
CA ALA A 201 -23.22 6.72 -23.01
C ALA A 201 -21.74 7.07 -23.18
N SER A 202 -21.44 7.72 -24.31
CA SER A 202 -20.24 8.53 -24.49
C SER A 202 -20.33 9.71 -23.51
N ALA A 203 -20.31 9.42 -22.22
CA ALA A 203 -20.02 10.41 -21.22
C ALA A 203 -18.49 10.60 -21.25
N ARG A 204 -18.00 11.27 -22.30
CA ARG A 204 -16.92 12.24 -22.12
C ARG A 204 -17.46 13.27 -21.12
N ARG A 205 -17.54 12.89 -19.84
CA ARG A 205 -17.67 13.87 -18.77
C ARG A 205 -16.39 14.68 -18.85
N SER A 206 -16.51 16.00 -18.83
CA SER A 206 -15.35 16.88 -18.74
C SER A 206 -14.43 16.42 -17.61
N ALA A 207 -13.15 16.74 -17.67
CA ALA A 207 -12.25 16.54 -16.54
C ALA A 207 -12.83 17.12 -15.22
N LYS A 208 -13.65 18.18 -15.32
CA LYS A 208 -14.52 18.67 -14.25
C LYS A 208 -15.55 17.60 -13.84
N GLY A 209 -15.40 17.07 -12.62
CA GLY A 209 -16.27 16.06 -12.01
C GLY A 209 -15.72 14.62 -12.06
N ALA A 210 -14.58 14.38 -12.72
CA ALA A 210 -13.96 13.06 -12.71
C ALA A 210 -13.46 12.68 -11.30
N ALA A 211 -12.91 13.65 -10.56
CA ALA A 211 -12.46 13.44 -9.20
C ALA A 211 -13.60 13.02 -8.26
N ASP A 212 -14.76 13.68 -8.34
CA ASP A 212 -15.92 13.36 -7.49
C ASP A 212 -16.42 11.92 -7.67
N LEU A 213 -16.24 11.34 -8.87
CA LEU A 213 -16.56 9.95 -9.12
C LEU A 213 -15.42 9.00 -8.72
N HIS A 214 -14.20 9.29 -9.16
CA HIS A 214 -13.08 8.36 -9.05
C HIS A 214 -12.46 8.30 -7.65
N ARG A 215 -12.40 9.41 -6.89
CA ARG A 215 -11.80 9.40 -5.55
C ARG A 215 -12.60 8.54 -4.58
N PRO A 216 -13.93 8.72 -4.42
CA PRO A 216 -14.70 7.88 -3.50
C PRO A 216 -14.77 6.43 -3.99
N LEU A 217 -14.87 6.21 -5.30
CA LEU A 217 -14.92 4.85 -5.87
C LEU A 217 -13.60 4.09 -5.65
N ALA A 218 -12.45 4.76 -5.73
CA ALA A 218 -11.15 4.12 -5.47
C ALA A 218 -11.04 3.63 -4.02
N VAL A 219 -11.49 4.46 -3.06
CA VAL A 219 -11.54 4.07 -1.64
C VAL A 219 -12.55 2.96 -1.41
N LYS A 220 -13.75 3.05 -1.98
CA LYS A 220 -14.79 2.01 -1.88
C LYS A 220 -14.33 0.67 -2.45
N LYS A 221 -13.59 0.70 -3.56
CA LYS A 221 -13.03 -0.51 -4.19
C LYS A 221 -11.89 -1.12 -3.38
N PHE A 222 -11.09 -0.29 -2.70
CA PHE A 222 -10.04 -0.78 -1.82
C PHE A 222 -10.61 -1.40 -0.52
N ASN A 223 -11.64 -0.77 0.04
CA ASN A 223 -12.35 -1.20 1.24
C ASN A 223 -13.58 -2.08 0.91
N GLU A 224 -13.56 -2.82 -0.19
CA GLU A 224 -14.66 -3.70 -0.54
C GLU A 224 -14.84 -4.81 0.52
N PRO A 225 -16.08 -5.29 0.76
CA PRO A 225 -16.29 -6.36 1.73
C PRO A 225 -15.46 -7.60 1.41
N ILE A 226 -14.71 -8.07 2.41
CA ILE A 226 -13.93 -9.30 2.30
C ILE A 226 -14.86 -10.48 2.60
N LEU A 227 -14.98 -11.39 1.63
CA LEU A 227 -15.79 -12.60 1.78
C LEU A 227 -14.99 -13.68 2.52
N ALA A 228 -15.55 -14.16 3.62
CA ALA A 228 -15.03 -15.28 4.39
C ALA A 228 -16.16 -16.27 4.68
N TYR A 229 -15.83 -17.56 4.73
CA TYR A 229 -16.79 -18.65 4.85
C TYR A 229 -16.42 -19.53 6.04
N ALA A 230 -17.40 -19.95 6.82
CA ALA A 230 -17.19 -20.88 7.91
C ALA A 230 -18.25 -21.99 7.85
N PRO A 231 -17.91 -23.24 8.17
CA PRO A 231 -18.90 -24.30 8.29
C PRO A 231 -19.78 -24.02 9.50
N VAL A 232 -21.07 -23.76 9.25
CA VAL A 232 -22.07 -23.49 10.28
C VAL A 232 -23.27 -24.39 10.02
N GLU A 233 -23.58 -25.27 10.98
CA GLU A 233 -24.72 -26.20 10.87
C GLU A 233 -26.06 -25.47 11.01
N ASP A 234 -26.18 -24.60 12.03
CA ASP A 234 -27.35 -23.75 12.26
C ASP A 234 -26.90 -22.30 12.50
N PHE A 235 -27.28 -21.42 11.58
CA PHE A 235 -26.94 -20.00 11.64
C PHE A 235 -27.62 -19.26 12.79
N ALA A 236 -28.84 -19.65 13.17
CA ALA A 236 -29.55 -19.02 14.29
C ALA A 236 -28.87 -19.34 15.62
N ASP A 237 -28.49 -20.60 15.81
CA ASP A 237 -27.71 -21.05 16.96
C ASP A 237 -26.35 -20.35 17.01
N TYR A 238 -25.63 -20.29 15.89
CA TYR A 238 -24.35 -19.60 15.78
C TYR A 238 -24.44 -18.12 16.17
N ARG A 239 -25.42 -17.41 15.60
CA ARG A 239 -25.64 -15.98 15.89
C ARG A 239 -26.01 -15.72 17.34
N SER A 240 -26.64 -16.68 18.02
CA SER A 240 -26.96 -16.55 19.46
C SER A 240 -25.74 -16.70 20.38
N LYS A 241 -24.70 -17.40 19.90
CA LYS A 241 -23.50 -17.73 20.69
C LYS A 241 -22.30 -16.83 20.40
N TYR A 242 -22.20 -16.28 19.18
CA TYR A 242 -21.02 -15.55 18.72
C TYR A 242 -21.33 -14.13 18.24
N VAL A 243 -20.33 -13.26 18.32
CA VAL A 243 -20.40 -11.89 17.80
C VAL A 243 -20.34 -11.96 16.28
N THR A 244 -21.47 -11.72 15.63
CA THR A 244 -21.62 -11.73 14.17
C THR A 244 -21.56 -10.33 13.55
N LYS A 245 -21.43 -9.30 14.39
CA LYS A 245 -21.29 -7.91 13.97
C LYS A 245 -20.32 -7.18 14.90
N PHE A 246 -19.33 -6.51 14.32
CA PHE A 246 -18.40 -5.66 15.04
C PHE A 246 -18.31 -4.30 14.33
N ASP A 247 -18.50 -3.23 15.09
CA ASP A 247 -18.28 -1.87 14.64
C ASP A 247 -17.09 -1.30 15.42
N GLY A 248 -15.98 -1.02 14.74
CA GLY A 248 -14.77 -0.48 15.37
C GLY A 248 -14.85 1.01 15.72
N LEU A 249 -15.85 1.71 15.17
CA LEU A 249 -16.09 3.13 15.38
C LEU A 249 -17.46 3.35 16.02
N THR A 250 -17.54 4.30 16.95
CA THR A 250 -18.81 4.72 17.59
C THR A 250 -19.65 5.63 16.68
N ARG A 251 -19.00 6.23 15.68
CA ARG A 251 -19.58 7.15 14.69
C ARG A 251 -18.79 7.10 13.39
N GLU A 252 -19.43 7.52 12.30
CA GLU A 252 -18.76 7.63 11.00
C GLU A 252 -17.73 8.77 11.00
N LEU A 253 -16.67 8.60 10.20
CA LEU A 253 -15.76 9.70 9.89
C LEU A 253 -16.48 10.75 9.02
N PRO A 254 -16.06 12.03 9.07
CA PRO A 254 -16.59 13.03 8.16
C PRO A 254 -16.46 12.57 6.69
N PRO A 255 -17.41 12.97 5.81
CA PRO A 255 -17.35 12.63 4.40
C PRO A 255 -15.96 12.90 3.82
N PHE A 256 -15.43 12.04 2.94
CA PHE A 256 -14.15 12.26 2.25
C PHE A 256 -12.88 12.16 3.11
N VAL A 257 -13.01 11.96 4.43
CA VAL A 257 -11.91 11.53 5.28
C VAL A 257 -11.85 10.01 5.28
N ASN A 258 -10.71 9.45 4.94
CA ASN A 258 -10.48 8.00 4.93
C ASN A 258 -9.51 7.60 6.05
N LEU A 259 -9.82 6.49 6.73
CA LEU A 259 -8.89 5.82 7.65
C LEU A 259 -7.88 5.03 6.83
N LEU A 260 -6.70 5.63 6.61
CA LEU A 260 -5.66 5.03 5.78
C LEU A 260 -4.89 3.94 6.52
N THR A 261 -4.67 4.10 7.83
CA THR A 261 -3.96 3.11 8.65
C THR A 261 -4.43 3.20 10.10
N LEU A 262 -4.70 2.06 10.70
CA LEU A 262 -4.73 1.87 12.15
C LEU A 262 -3.91 0.61 12.42
N GLU A 263 -2.82 0.73 13.17
CA GLU A 263 -1.84 -0.35 13.31
C GLU A 263 -1.22 -0.32 14.71
N LYS A 264 -1.00 -1.50 15.31
CA LYS A 264 -0.28 -1.62 16.58
C LYS A 264 1.22 -1.37 16.36
N LYS A 265 1.82 -0.46 17.14
CA LYS A 265 3.29 -0.24 17.16
C LYS A 265 3.99 -1.02 18.27
N GLY A 266 3.26 -1.37 19.33
CA GLY A 266 3.76 -2.08 20.50
C GLY A 266 3.15 -1.56 21.79
N GLY A 267 2.95 -2.47 22.76
CA GLY A 267 2.25 -2.17 24.00
C GLY A 267 0.89 -1.52 23.73
N LYS A 268 0.59 -0.41 24.42
CA LYS A 268 -0.63 0.38 24.22
C LYS A 268 -0.42 1.59 23.31
N THR A 269 0.36 1.40 22.25
CA THR A 269 0.66 2.44 21.26
C THR A 269 0.19 2.03 19.87
N LEU A 270 -0.59 2.90 19.23
CA LEU A 270 -1.11 2.70 17.88
C LEU A 270 -0.59 3.78 16.93
N LEU A 271 -0.44 3.44 15.65
CA LEU A 271 -0.24 4.36 14.54
C LEU A 271 -1.58 4.58 13.85
N LEU A 272 -2.02 5.84 13.81
CA LEU A 272 -3.21 6.29 13.08
C LEU A 272 -2.79 7.14 11.88
N ARG A 273 -3.33 6.86 10.70
CA ARG A 273 -3.23 7.74 9.53
C ARG A 273 -4.62 8.06 9.00
N LEU A 274 -4.88 9.35 8.81
CA LEU A 274 -6.08 9.87 8.18
C LEU A 274 -5.67 10.61 6.91
N GLU A 275 -6.49 10.50 5.87
CA GLU A 275 -6.29 11.24 4.63
C GLU A 275 -7.56 11.95 4.18
N HIS A 276 -7.39 13.09 3.51
CA HIS A 276 -8.45 13.73 2.74
C HIS A 276 -8.34 13.31 1.27
N ILE A 277 -9.37 12.66 0.73
CA ILE A 277 -9.25 11.97 -0.57
C ILE A 277 -9.24 12.91 -1.79
N TYR A 278 -9.72 14.15 -1.63
CA TYR A 278 -9.70 15.18 -2.69
C TYR A 278 -8.44 16.03 -2.67
N GLN A 279 -8.09 16.59 -3.83
CA GLN A 279 -7.08 17.64 -3.99
C GLN A 279 -7.67 19.04 -3.88
N SER A 280 -6.84 20.03 -3.57
CA SER A 280 -7.29 21.43 -3.45
C SER A 280 -7.84 22.02 -4.75
N SER A 281 -7.45 21.46 -5.91
CA SER A 281 -7.93 21.84 -7.24
C SER A 281 -9.14 21.04 -7.73
N ASP A 282 -9.63 20.07 -6.95
CA ASP A 282 -10.88 19.36 -7.28
C ASP A 282 -12.10 20.28 -6.99
N GLU A 283 -13.33 19.75 -7.07
CA GLU A 283 -14.54 20.56 -6.92
C GLU A 283 -14.57 21.30 -5.57
N ALA A 284 -14.89 22.60 -5.60
CA ALA A 284 -14.72 23.50 -4.45
C ALA A 284 -15.60 23.13 -3.24
N THR A 285 -16.68 22.36 -3.45
CA THR A 285 -17.56 21.92 -2.37
C THR A 285 -16.98 20.76 -1.57
N ASN A 286 -16.31 19.82 -2.24
CA ASN A 286 -15.79 18.58 -1.64
C ASN A 286 -14.32 18.71 -1.20
N SER A 287 -13.65 19.77 -1.66
CA SER A 287 -12.24 20.05 -1.39
C SER A 287 -12.06 21.10 -0.29
N LYS A 288 -12.88 21.03 0.76
CA LYS A 288 -12.80 21.93 1.91
C LYS A 288 -12.09 21.23 3.07
N PRO A 289 -11.30 21.95 3.89
CA PRO A 289 -10.72 21.38 5.10
C PRO A 289 -11.80 20.83 6.04
N MET A 290 -11.45 19.79 6.79
CA MET A 290 -12.38 19.08 7.67
C MET A 290 -11.78 18.86 9.05
N ASP A 291 -12.62 18.95 10.07
CA ASP A 291 -12.26 18.68 11.46
C ASP A 291 -12.78 17.30 11.89
N ILE A 292 -11.91 16.49 12.47
CA ILE A 292 -12.21 15.15 12.96
C ILE A 292 -11.96 15.12 14.46
N SER A 293 -13.02 14.97 15.27
CA SER A 293 -12.86 14.64 16.68
C SER A 293 -12.48 13.17 16.82
N LEU A 294 -11.36 12.86 17.48
CA LEU A 294 -10.94 11.48 17.78
C LEU A 294 -11.44 11.01 19.16
N LYS A 295 -11.92 11.92 20.00
CA LYS A 295 -12.40 11.61 21.34
C LYS A 295 -13.58 10.64 21.27
N GLY A 296 -13.48 9.50 21.95
CA GLY A 296 -14.51 8.45 21.96
C GLY A 296 -14.86 7.92 20.58
N LEU A 297 -13.97 8.02 19.58
CA LEU A 297 -14.22 7.56 18.21
C LEU A 297 -14.19 6.02 18.12
N PHE A 298 -13.30 5.37 18.86
CA PHE A 298 -13.10 3.92 18.84
C PHE A 298 -13.93 3.22 19.92
N THR A 299 -14.42 2.02 19.63
CA THR A 299 -15.30 1.27 20.54
C THR A 299 -14.54 0.49 21.62
N ARG A 300 -13.33 0.01 21.31
CA ARG A 300 -12.56 -0.90 22.19
C ARG A 300 -11.52 -0.22 23.08
N PHE A 301 -11.17 1.02 22.79
CA PHE A 301 -10.16 1.76 23.55
C PHE A 301 -10.42 3.26 23.55
N GLU A 302 -9.92 3.91 24.60
CA GLU A 302 -9.88 5.36 24.71
C GLU A 302 -8.48 5.89 24.40
N ILE A 303 -8.42 7.00 23.66
CA ILE A 303 -7.18 7.72 23.38
C ILE A 303 -6.82 8.55 24.60
N SER A 304 -5.65 8.29 25.17
CA SER A 304 -5.10 9.00 26.32
C SER A 304 -4.11 10.10 25.94
N ALA A 305 -3.39 9.92 24.82
CA ALA A 305 -2.48 10.92 24.28
C ALA A 305 -2.38 10.77 22.75
N ILE A 306 -2.09 11.89 22.08
CA ILE A 306 -1.89 11.95 20.63
C ILE A 306 -0.64 12.75 20.30
N LYS A 307 0.13 12.26 19.33
CA LYS A 307 1.37 12.88 18.88
C LYS A 307 1.49 12.84 17.37
N GLU A 308 1.58 14.00 16.74
CA GLU A 308 1.69 14.11 15.28
C GLU A 308 3.12 13.81 14.81
N LEU A 309 3.22 12.94 13.80
CA LEU A 309 4.45 12.48 13.20
C LEU A 309 4.53 12.86 11.72
N SER A 310 5.74 12.83 11.17
CA SER A 310 6.01 12.86 9.73
C SER A 310 5.24 11.76 9.00
N LEU A 311 5.03 11.90 7.68
CA LEU A 311 4.43 10.86 6.83
C LEU A 311 5.10 9.49 6.97
N ALA A 312 6.44 9.48 7.09
CA ALA A 312 7.24 8.27 7.31
C ALA A 312 7.12 7.68 8.73
N ALA A 313 6.34 8.32 9.61
CA ALA A 313 6.14 7.94 11.01
C ALA A 313 7.43 7.82 11.84
N ASN A 314 8.52 8.49 11.44
CA ASN A 314 9.84 8.38 12.08
C ASN A 314 10.35 9.66 12.76
N ARG A 315 9.65 10.79 12.58
CA ARG A 315 10.01 12.08 13.19
C ARG A 315 8.79 12.81 13.73
N ASN A 316 8.91 13.47 14.88
CA ASN A 316 7.85 14.32 15.44
C ASN A 316 7.73 15.62 14.62
N ILE A 317 6.51 15.99 14.23
CA ILE A 317 6.25 17.29 13.57
C ILE A 317 5.90 18.35 14.59
N THR A 318 5.18 17.99 15.65
CA THR A 318 4.92 18.91 16.76
C THR A 318 6.18 19.08 17.60
N ASN A 319 6.71 20.30 17.64
CA ASN A 319 7.61 20.71 18.71
C ASN A 319 6.87 20.51 20.04
N PHE A 320 7.57 19.95 21.02
CA PHE A 320 7.11 19.60 22.37
C PHE A 320 5.99 20.55 22.90
N PHE A 321 4.92 19.97 23.50
CA PHE A 321 3.90 20.62 24.35
C PHE A 321 2.54 21.12 23.79
N ARG A 322 2.08 20.69 22.60
CA ARG A 322 0.62 20.72 22.33
C ARG A 322 0.08 19.32 22.13
N LEU A 323 -0.19 18.65 23.25
CA LEU A 323 -1.33 17.74 23.28
C LEU A 323 -2.53 18.61 22.90
N ARG A 324 -3.17 18.32 21.77
CA ARG A 324 -4.48 18.90 21.48
C ARG A 324 -5.43 18.29 22.51
N ASP A 325 -5.69 19.00 23.60
CA ASP A 325 -6.59 18.52 24.67
C ASP A 325 -8.01 18.23 24.15
N ASP A 326 -8.37 18.77 22.98
CA ASP A 326 -9.64 18.53 22.30
C ASP A 326 -9.66 17.26 21.43
N PHE A 327 -8.51 16.62 21.18
CA PHE A 327 -8.34 15.49 20.25
C PHE A 327 -8.95 15.76 18.85
N VAL A 328 -9.03 17.03 18.43
CA VAL A 328 -9.56 17.41 17.13
C VAL A 328 -8.41 17.47 16.12
N VAL A 329 -8.55 16.78 15.01
CA VAL A 329 -7.62 16.78 13.89
C VAL A 329 -8.19 17.63 12.77
N HIS A 330 -7.45 18.65 12.35
CA HIS A 330 -7.79 19.44 11.17
C HIS A 330 -7.06 18.86 9.96
N ILE A 331 -7.75 18.52 8.88
CA ILE A 331 -7.14 17.95 7.66
C ILE A 331 -7.53 18.77 6.43
N ASN A 332 -6.52 19.18 5.66
CA ASN A 332 -6.73 19.86 4.39
C ASN A 332 -6.87 18.86 3.23
N PRO A 333 -7.42 19.27 2.08
CA PRO A 333 -7.34 18.49 0.85
C PRO A 333 -5.91 18.06 0.52
N GLN A 334 -5.74 16.83 0.04
CA GLN A 334 -4.46 16.18 -0.30
C GLN A 334 -3.53 15.95 0.90
N GLU A 335 -4.00 16.20 2.13
CA GLU A 335 -3.21 15.99 3.33
C GLU A 335 -3.39 14.57 3.85
N ILE A 336 -2.28 13.95 4.24
CA ILE A 336 -2.26 12.73 5.07
C ILE A 336 -1.65 13.15 6.41
N LYS A 337 -2.40 12.97 7.49
CA LYS A 337 -1.89 13.19 8.85
C LYS A 337 -1.59 11.87 9.54
N THR A 338 -0.43 11.79 10.17
CA THR A 338 0.08 10.60 10.84
C THR A 338 0.20 10.89 12.33
N PHE A 339 -0.35 10.01 13.16
CA PHE A 339 -0.38 10.16 14.60
C PHE A 339 0.08 8.89 15.30
N GLU A 340 0.84 9.05 16.36
CA GLU A 340 1.06 8.05 17.39
C GLU A 340 0.06 8.29 18.52
N LEU A 341 -0.73 7.26 18.83
CA LEU A 341 -1.76 7.28 19.86
C LEU A 341 -1.29 6.44 21.04
N SER A 342 -1.39 6.98 22.25
CA SER A 342 -1.35 6.17 23.47
C SER A 342 -2.77 5.90 23.93
N VAL A 343 -3.09 4.63 24.21
CA VAL A 343 -4.48 4.20 24.41
C VAL A 343 -4.67 3.43 25.72
N LYS A 344 -5.91 3.39 26.21
CA LYS A 344 -6.34 2.56 27.33
C LYS A 344 -7.50 1.70 26.85
N GLU A 345 -7.43 0.40 27.11
CA GLU A 345 -8.50 -0.54 26.75
C GLU A 345 -9.74 -0.29 27.62
N ASN A 346 -10.92 -0.48 27.02
CA ASN A 346 -12.23 -0.32 27.66
C ASN A 346 -12.71 -1.60 28.34
#